data_AF-A0AAE2BL79-F1
#
_entry.id   AF-A0AAE2BL79-F1
#
_cell.length_a   1.000
_cell.length_b   1.000
_cell.length_c   1.000
_cell.angle_alpha   90.00
_cell.angle_beta   90.00
_cell.angle_gamma   90.00
#
_symmetry.space_group_name_H-M   'P 1'
#
loop_
_entity.id
_entity.type
_entity.pdbx_description
1 polymer ?
#
loop_
_entity_poly.entity_id
_entity_poly.type
_entity_poly.pdbx_seq_one_letter_code
_entity_poly.pdbx_strand_id
1 'polypeptide(L)'
;GLLRACAMYLPDLWRSRCCLKEVEGFDHSAVNTTLGGCGGLPKSFSAFSLAVGDTKFDFSKPMSPCSGKTQVPFRESGMCHGFVLWIDWVLDAEDNTVLSTGPDKRHWKQAVKLLNEPVEVGDAEFSSTEMEAFFDPSNGDLTLKHAFVLNQR
;
A
#
# COMPACT_ATOMS: atom_id res chain seq x y z
N GLY A 1 -6.59 15.06 8.73
CA GLY A 1 -6.74 13.89 7.84
C GLY A 1 -5.91 12.74 8.37
N LEU A 2 -6.39 11.51 8.20
CA LEU A 2 -5.72 10.29 8.60
C LEU A 2 -5.39 9.49 7.34
N LEU A 3 -4.12 9.14 7.13
CA LEU A 3 -3.74 8.22 6.07
C LEU A 3 -4.15 6.79 6.46
N ARG A 4 -4.92 6.14 5.61
CA ARG A 4 -5.28 4.74 5.76
C ARG A 4 -4.56 3.92 4.71
N ALA A 5 -4.18 2.70 5.09
CA ALA A 5 -3.72 1.72 4.13
C ALA A 5 -4.33 0.35 4.41
N CYS A 6 -4.70 -0.33 3.34
CA CYS A 6 -5.22 -1.67 3.39
C CYS A 6 -4.49 -2.56 2.41
N ALA A 7 -4.49 -3.82 2.81
CA ALA A 7 -4.19 -4.90 1.93
C ALA A 7 -5.24 -5.27 0.97
N MET A 8 -4.79 -5.63 -0.23
CA MET A 8 -5.71 -6.24 -1.15
C MET A 8 -5.08 -7.37 -1.96
N TYR A 9 -5.95 -8.36 -2.19
CA TYR A 9 -5.85 -9.31 -3.28
C TYR A 9 -6.33 -8.63 -4.56
N LEU A 10 -5.41 -8.30 -5.47
CA LEU A 10 -5.67 -7.53 -6.71
C LEU A 10 -4.97 -8.21 -7.90
N PRO A 11 -5.33 -9.48 -8.22
CA PRO A 11 -4.60 -10.28 -9.20
C PRO A 11 -4.58 -9.63 -10.59
N ASP A 12 -5.70 -9.10 -11.06
CA ASP A 12 -5.80 -8.52 -12.39
C ASP A 12 -5.10 -7.16 -12.49
N LEU A 13 -5.16 -6.35 -11.43
CA LEU A 13 -4.44 -5.08 -11.38
C LEU A 13 -2.93 -5.31 -11.33
N TRP A 14 -2.48 -6.30 -10.55
CA TRP A 14 -1.07 -6.69 -10.52
C TRP A 14 -0.61 -7.22 -11.88
N ARG A 15 -1.38 -8.12 -12.50
CA ARG A 15 -1.11 -8.64 -13.85
C ARG A 15 -1.05 -7.54 -14.91
N SER A 16 -1.87 -6.48 -14.78
CA SER A 16 -1.83 -5.35 -15.71
C SER A 16 -0.50 -4.58 -15.69
N ARG A 17 0.28 -4.74 -14.63
CA ARG A 17 1.58 -4.09 -14.44
C ARG A 17 2.72 -5.09 -14.33
N CYS A 18 2.47 -6.40 -14.32
CA CYS A 18 3.54 -7.37 -14.09
C CYS A 18 4.51 -7.40 -15.28
N CYS A 19 5.82 -7.55 -15.01
CA CYS A 19 6.80 -7.67 -16.08
C CYS A 19 6.47 -8.84 -17.01
N LEU A 20 6.50 -8.55 -18.30
CA LEU A 20 6.31 -9.52 -19.37
C LEU A 20 7.62 -10.26 -19.63
N LYS A 21 7.51 -11.54 -19.99
CA LYS A 21 8.63 -12.36 -20.50
C LYS A 21 8.26 -12.81 -21.90
N GLU A 22 8.16 -14.11 -22.10
CA GLU A 22 7.66 -14.68 -23.34
C GLU A 22 6.13 -14.59 -23.38
N VAL A 23 5.59 -13.96 -24.43
CA VAL A 23 4.16 -13.91 -24.73
C VAL A 23 4.01 -14.40 -26.17
N GLU A 24 3.25 -15.48 -26.36
CA GLU A 24 3.03 -16.11 -27.68
C GLU A 24 4.35 -16.44 -28.43
N GLY A 25 5.40 -16.84 -27.71
CA GLY A 25 6.70 -17.19 -28.31
C GLY A 25 7.65 -16.00 -28.55
N PHE A 26 7.27 -14.78 -28.17
CA PHE A 26 8.09 -13.59 -28.36
C PHE A 26 8.52 -13.00 -27.01
N ASP A 27 9.81 -12.67 -26.90
CA ASP A 27 10.35 -11.99 -25.71
C ASP A 27 9.94 -10.51 -25.69
N HIS A 28 9.19 -10.14 -24.66
CA HIS A 28 8.73 -8.77 -24.40
C HIS A 28 9.49 -8.12 -23.24
N SER A 29 10.58 -8.73 -22.75
CA SER A 29 11.35 -8.20 -21.61
C SER A 29 11.81 -6.75 -21.79
N ALA A 30 12.12 -6.35 -23.04
CA ALA A 30 12.57 -5.01 -23.38
C ALA A 30 11.56 -3.90 -23.05
N VAL A 31 10.25 -4.19 -23.04
CA VAL A 31 9.23 -3.16 -22.78
C VAL A 31 8.99 -2.89 -21.29
N ASN A 32 9.45 -3.78 -20.41
CA ASN A 32 9.21 -3.69 -18.96
C ASN A 32 9.79 -2.41 -18.36
N THR A 33 10.98 -2.01 -18.80
CA THR A 33 11.64 -0.78 -18.35
C THR A 33 10.86 0.45 -18.78
N THR A 34 10.30 0.44 -20.00
CA THR A 34 9.54 1.58 -20.55
C THR A 34 8.17 1.72 -19.89
N LEU A 35 7.50 0.61 -19.59
CA LEU A 35 6.15 0.61 -19.02
C LEU A 35 6.13 0.74 -17.49
N GLY A 36 7.29 0.63 -16.84
CA GLY A 36 7.40 0.63 -15.39
C GLY A 36 6.70 -0.59 -14.78
N GLY A 37 7.00 -1.77 -15.31
CA GLY A 37 6.43 -3.02 -14.82
C GLY A 37 6.88 -3.34 -13.37
N CYS A 38 5.99 -3.98 -12.59
CA CYS A 38 6.29 -4.56 -11.29
C CYS A 38 6.51 -6.08 -11.42
N GLY A 39 7.27 -6.71 -10.51
CA GLY A 39 7.54 -8.16 -10.56
C GLY A 39 8.55 -8.58 -11.62
N GLY A 40 9.16 -9.76 -11.48
CA GLY A 40 10.23 -10.24 -12.36
C GLY A 40 11.57 -9.50 -12.26
N LEU A 41 11.71 -8.50 -11.38
CA LEU A 41 12.94 -7.78 -11.05
C LEU A 41 13.59 -8.35 -9.77
N PRO A 42 14.91 -8.19 -9.54
CA PRO A 42 15.57 -8.73 -8.36
C PRO A 42 14.90 -8.25 -7.06
N LYS A 43 14.77 -9.19 -6.12
CA LYS A 43 13.89 -9.18 -4.94
C LYS A 43 13.77 -7.85 -4.21
N SER A 44 12.53 -7.46 -3.98
CA SER A 44 12.10 -6.85 -2.72
C SER A 44 10.70 -7.38 -2.43
N PHE A 45 10.52 -7.92 -1.23
CA PHE A 45 9.31 -8.61 -0.75
C PHE A 45 8.10 -7.63 -0.77
N SER A 46 6.85 -8.00 -0.43
CA SER A 46 6.40 -8.02 0.97
C SER A 46 4.82 -7.74 1.05
N ALA A 47 3.92 -8.56 1.69
CA ALA A 47 2.41 -8.54 1.74
C ALA A 47 1.45 -7.69 2.71
N PHE A 48 0.40 -8.18 3.47
CA PHE A 48 -0.80 -7.34 3.82
C PHE A 48 -2.01 -7.68 4.78
N SER A 49 -2.48 -6.70 5.62
CA SER A 49 -3.91 -6.27 5.97
C SER A 49 -4.15 -5.41 7.23
N LEU A 50 -4.46 -4.11 7.02
CA LEU A 50 -4.95 -3.00 7.90
C LEU A 50 -3.96 -2.09 8.67
N ALA A 51 -3.29 -1.16 7.97
CA ALA A 51 -2.61 -0.02 8.59
C ALA A 51 -3.57 1.13 8.81
N VAL A 52 -4.01 1.28 10.05
CA VAL A 52 -4.11 2.63 10.62
C VAL A 52 -2.68 3.02 10.99
N GLY A 53 -1.99 3.63 10.04
CA GLY A 53 -0.83 4.45 10.37
C GLY A 53 -1.38 5.76 10.86
N ASP A 54 -1.11 6.13 12.11
CA ASP A 54 -1.46 7.46 12.62
C ASP A 54 -0.56 8.54 12.01
N THR A 55 -0.36 8.52 10.69
CA THR A 55 0.08 9.70 9.96
C THR A 55 -1.11 10.65 9.92
N LYS A 56 -1.24 11.42 11.00
CA LYS A 56 -2.23 12.46 11.16
C LYS A 56 -1.72 13.73 10.53
N PHE A 57 -2.39 14.15 9.47
CA PHE A 57 -2.25 15.50 8.93
C PHE A 57 -3.14 16.44 9.73
N ASP A 58 -2.53 17.24 10.61
CA ASP A 58 -3.23 18.22 11.44
C ASP A 58 -3.40 19.54 10.68
N PHE A 59 -4.60 19.75 10.13
CA PHE A 59 -4.93 20.92 9.32
C PHE A 59 -5.23 22.17 10.17
N SER A 60 -5.23 22.04 11.51
CA SER A 60 -5.31 23.20 12.42
C SER A 60 -3.95 23.90 12.62
N LYS A 61 -2.86 23.28 12.14
CA LYS A 61 -1.49 23.77 12.28
C LYS A 61 -0.88 24.02 10.90
N PRO A 62 0.16 24.87 10.81
CA PRO A 62 0.94 25.01 9.60
C PRO A 62 1.50 23.66 9.13
N MET A 63 1.62 23.51 7.81
CA MET A 63 2.15 22.29 7.22
C MET A 63 3.59 22.03 7.68
N SER A 64 3.86 20.82 8.14
CA SER A 64 5.18 20.38 8.58
C SER A 64 5.47 18.96 8.11
N PRO A 65 6.74 18.53 8.06
CA PRO A 65 7.06 17.13 7.84
C PRO A 65 6.37 16.27 8.89
N CYS A 66 5.83 15.13 8.47
CA CYS A 66 5.23 14.18 9.39
C CYS A 66 5.52 12.75 8.95
N SER A 67 5.66 11.86 9.92
CA SER A 67 5.75 10.43 9.70
C SER A 67 4.78 9.70 10.61
N GLY A 68 4.34 8.53 10.15
CA GLY A 68 3.63 7.59 11.00
C GLY A 68 4.14 6.18 10.72
N LYS A 69 4.30 5.41 11.78
CA LYS A 69 4.73 4.02 11.72
C LYS A 69 3.72 3.17 12.46
N THR A 70 3.32 2.06 11.86
CA THR A 70 2.33 1.15 12.44
C THR A 70 2.64 -0.29 12.05
N GLN A 71 2.24 -1.22 12.91
CA GLN A 71 2.26 -2.65 12.62
C GLN A 71 0.83 -3.16 12.51
N VAL A 72 0.63 -4.06 11.56
CA VAL A 72 -0.67 -4.37 11.02
C VAL A 72 -0.84 -5.88 10.93
N PRO A 73 -1.64 -6.50 11.79
CA PRO A 73 -1.86 -7.95 11.77
C PRO A 73 -2.79 -8.35 10.64
N PHE A 74 -2.46 -9.44 9.96
CA PHE A 74 -3.33 -10.03 8.95
C PHE A 74 -4.45 -10.79 9.63
N ARG A 75 -5.68 -10.50 9.20
CA ARG A 75 -6.88 -11.13 9.76
C ARG A 75 -7.22 -12.45 9.08
N GLU A 76 -6.80 -12.58 7.83
CA GLU A 76 -7.14 -13.71 6.98
C GLU A 76 -5.88 -14.16 6.22
N SER A 77 -5.83 -15.46 5.95
CA SER A 77 -4.79 -16.06 5.13
C SER A 77 -5.09 -15.86 3.65
N GLY A 78 -4.08 -15.56 2.84
CA GLY A 78 -4.29 -15.33 1.41
C GLY A 78 -3.07 -14.80 0.67
N MET A 79 -3.29 -14.41 -0.59
CA MET A 79 -2.27 -13.79 -1.43
C MET A 79 -2.46 -12.28 -1.45
N CYS A 80 -1.37 -11.54 -1.39
CA CYS A 80 -1.41 -10.10 -1.46
C CYS A 80 -0.69 -9.59 -2.70
N HIS A 81 -1.23 -8.50 -3.26
CA HIS A 81 -0.73 -7.91 -4.50
C HIS A 81 -0.29 -6.43 -4.38
N GLY A 82 -0.86 -5.65 -3.44
CA GLY A 82 -0.52 -4.22 -3.31
C GLY A 82 -1.33 -3.44 -2.26
N PHE A 83 -0.80 -2.28 -1.83
CA PHE A 83 -1.31 -1.45 -0.72
C PHE A 83 -2.30 -0.50 -1.34
N VAL A 84 -3.56 -0.53 -0.90
CA VAL A 84 -4.52 0.50 -1.25
C VAL A 84 -4.51 1.56 -0.16
N LEU A 85 -4.26 2.81 -0.55
CA LEU A 85 -4.20 3.95 0.36
C LEU A 85 -5.30 4.96 0.06
N TRP A 86 -5.83 5.56 1.12
CA TRP A 86 -6.81 6.64 1.06
C TRP A 86 -6.70 7.54 2.28
N ILE A 87 -7.49 8.61 2.31
CA ILE A 87 -7.52 9.56 3.43
C ILE A 87 -8.91 9.57 4.06
N ASP A 88 -8.94 9.51 5.38
CA ASP A 88 -10.12 9.86 6.16
C ASP A 88 -9.97 11.30 6.68
N TRP A 89 -10.94 12.15 6.35
CA TRP A 89 -11.00 13.53 6.83
C TRP A 89 -11.87 13.61 8.06
N VAL A 90 -11.24 13.86 9.21
CA VAL A 90 -11.91 14.22 10.45
C VAL A 90 -12.31 15.69 10.36
N LEU A 91 -13.61 15.99 10.44
CA LEU A 91 -14.17 17.32 10.21
C LEU A 91 -14.58 18.06 11.49
N ASP A 92 -14.69 17.36 12.62
CA ASP A 92 -14.99 17.93 13.92
C ASP A 92 -13.93 17.56 14.97
N ALA A 93 -13.95 18.22 16.12
CA ALA A 93 -12.97 18.02 17.18
C ALA A 93 -13.25 16.74 18.00
N GLU A 94 -14.49 16.27 17.97
CA GLU A 94 -14.97 15.10 18.68
C GLU A 94 -14.82 13.79 17.87
N ASP A 95 -14.19 13.84 16.69
CA ASP A 95 -14.00 12.73 15.75
C ASP A 95 -15.31 12.01 15.33
N ASN A 96 -16.46 12.69 15.45
CA ASN A 96 -17.78 12.14 15.14
C ASN A 96 -18.10 12.23 13.64
N THR A 97 -17.54 13.21 12.95
CA THR A 97 -17.80 13.45 11.52
C THR A 97 -16.55 13.11 10.71
N VAL A 98 -16.56 11.91 10.12
CA VAL A 98 -15.46 11.43 9.27
C VAL A 98 -15.90 11.28 7.82
N LEU A 99 -15.26 12.03 6.92
CA LEU A 99 -15.39 11.89 5.48
C LEU A 99 -14.26 11.01 4.92
N SER A 100 -14.56 9.77 4.60
CA SER A 100 -13.61 8.85 3.97
C SER A 100 -13.54 9.02 2.45
N THR A 101 -12.35 8.95 1.86
CA THR A 101 -12.11 8.81 0.40
C THR A 101 -11.84 7.36 -0.03
N GLY A 102 -12.12 6.41 0.86
CA GLY A 102 -11.80 5.00 0.70
C GLY A 102 -12.54 4.27 -0.42
N PRO A 103 -12.29 2.95 -0.56
CA PRO A 103 -12.71 2.12 -1.70
C PRO A 103 -14.23 2.11 -1.94
N ASP A 104 -15.01 2.28 -0.88
CA ASP A 104 -16.48 2.32 -0.96
C ASP A 104 -17.01 3.59 -1.65
N LYS A 105 -16.14 4.57 -1.93
CA LYS A 105 -16.49 5.85 -2.55
C LYS A 105 -16.11 5.88 -4.02
N ARG A 106 -17.14 5.91 -4.88
CA ARG A 106 -16.98 5.89 -6.35
C ARG A 106 -16.42 7.18 -6.97
N HIS A 107 -16.41 8.29 -6.23
CA HIS A 107 -16.01 9.60 -6.74
C HIS A 107 -14.55 9.95 -6.39
N TRP A 108 -13.84 9.10 -5.65
CA TRP A 108 -12.42 9.25 -5.36
C TRP A 108 -11.66 8.08 -5.97
N LYS A 109 -10.48 8.38 -6.52
CA LYS A 109 -9.49 7.35 -6.85
C LYS A 109 -8.67 7.05 -5.61
N GLN A 110 -8.33 5.78 -5.41
CA GLN A 110 -7.41 5.35 -4.36
C GLN A 110 -6.01 5.22 -4.94
N ALA A 111 -5.00 5.47 -4.11
CA ALA A 111 -3.62 5.17 -4.48
C ALA A 111 -3.37 3.67 -4.29
N VAL A 112 -2.66 3.03 -5.22
CA VAL A 112 -2.29 1.62 -5.12
C VAL A 112 -0.79 1.48 -5.27
N LYS A 113 -0.13 0.94 -4.24
CA LYS A 113 1.27 0.51 -4.29
C LYS A 113 1.34 -0.99 -4.52
N LEU A 114 1.45 -1.40 -5.77
CA LEU A 114 1.64 -2.82 -6.11
C LEU A 114 3.00 -3.32 -5.60
N LEU A 115 3.02 -4.59 -5.21
CA LEU A 115 4.26 -5.29 -4.88
C LEU A 115 4.99 -5.70 -6.15
N ASN A 116 6.29 -5.90 -5.99
CA ASN A 116 7.06 -6.56 -7.04
C ASN A 116 6.52 -7.98 -7.22
N GLU A 117 6.61 -8.81 -6.19
CA GLU A 117 6.03 -10.15 -6.20
C GLU A 117 4.85 -10.23 -5.24
N PRO A 118 3.76 -10.91 -5.60
CA PRO A 118 2.71 -11.24 -4.66
C PRO A 118 3.27 -12.07 -3.51
N VAL A 119 2.76 -11.87 -2.30
CA VAL A 119 3.25 -12.57 -1.10
C VAL A 119 2.08 -13.21 -0.34
N GLU A 120 2.27 -14.44 0.11
CA GLU A 120 1.31 -15.19 0.95
C GLU A 120 1.35 -14.70 2.40
N VAL A 121 0.18 -14.56 3.01
CA VAL A 121 0.00 -13.99 4.36
C VAL A 121 -0.93 -14.80 5.23
N GLY A 122 -0.87 -14.53 6.54
CA GLY A 122 -1.70 -15.13 7.57
C GLY A 122 -1.01 -16.34 8.22
N ASP A 123 -1.68 -17.48 8.18
CA ASP A 123 -1.23 -18.74 8.79
C ASP A 123 0.00 -19.36 8.11
N ALA A 124 0.41 -18.81 6.97
CA ALA A 124 1.57 -19.26 6.21
C ALA A 124 2.89 -18.79 6.86
N GLU A 125 3.44 -17.68 6.38
CA GLU A 125 4.79 -17.22 6.72
C GLU A 125 4.81 -15.89 7.48
N PHE A 126 3.92 -14.96 7.13
CA PHE A 126 3.90 -13.62 7.69
C PHE A 126 2.59 -13.36 8.45
N SER A 127 2.67 -12.88 9.69
CA SER A 127 1.51 -12.54 10.55
C SER A 127 1.08 -11.08 10.42
N SER A 128 2.02 -10.20 10.07
CA SER A 128 1.76 -8.76 10.05
C SER A 128 2.69 -8.01 9.11
N THR A 129 2.32 -6.77 8.77
CA THR A 129 3.18 -5.83 8.06
C THR A 129 3.50 -4.65 8.95
N GLU A 130 4.76 -4.26 9.00
CA GLU A 130 5.15 -2.93 9.44
C GLU A 130 5.00 -1.97 8.26
N MET A 131 4.43 -0.81 8.49
CA MET A 131 4.26 0.25 7.50
C MET A 131 4.74 1.57 8.08
N GLU A 132 5.52 2.31 7.30
CA GLU A 132 6.00 3.63 7.64
C GLU A 132 5.68 4.57 6.48
N ALA A 133 4.94 5.64 6.77
CA ALA A 133 4.66 6.71 5.83
C ALA A 133 5.40 7.97 6.27
N PHE A 134 5.96 8.70 5.30
CA PHE A 134 6.65 9.96 5.51
C PHE A 134 6.16 10.98 4.48
N PHE A 135 5.75 12.15 4.95
CA PHE A 135 5.32 13.27 4.12
C PHE A 135 6.36 14.40 4.18
N ASP A 136 6.81 14.83 3.00
CA ASP A 136 7.69 15.96 2.82
C ASP A 136 6.88 17.18 2.31
N PRO A 137 6.71 18.24 3.11
CA PRO A 137 5.95 19.41 2.71
C PRO A 137 6.68 20.28 1.67
N SER A 138 7.98 20.09 1.45
CA SER A 138 8.76 20.91 0.52
C SER A 138 8.42 20.62 -0.95
N ASN A 139 8.03 19.37 -1.25
CA ASN A 139 7.63 18.92 -2.58
C ASN A 139 6.23 18.27 -2.61
N GLY A 140 5.63 18.01 -1.44
CA GLY A 140 4.32 17.37 -1.33
C GLY A 140 4.37 15.84 -1.46
N ASP A 141 5.55 15.23 -1.43
CA ASP A 141 5.71 13.80 -1.63
C ASP A 141 5.30 13.01 -0.39
N LEU A 142 4.60 11.89 -0.63
CA LEU A 142 4.29 10.88 0.37
C LEU A 142 5.06 9.60 0.06
N THR A 143 6.06 9.30 0.87
CA THR A 143 6.84 8.06 0.76
C THR A 143 6.26 6.99 1.67
N LEU A 144 6.04 5.80 1.12
CA LEU A 144 5.57 4.63 1.86
C LEU A 144 6.62 3.52 1.88
N LYS A 145 7.04 3.10 3.06
CA LYS A 145 7.88 1.93 3.31
C LYS A 145 7.06 0.85 4.01
N HIS A 146 7.43 -0.40 3.79
CA HIS A 146 6.76 -1.55 4.36
C HIS A 146 7.73 -2.72 4.52
N ALA A 147 7.45 -3.61 5.48
CA ALA A 147 8.19 -4.83 5.74
C ALA A 147 7.27 -5.90 6.37
N PHE A 148 7.42 -7.17 6.00
CA PHE A 148 6.62 -8.25 6.62
C PHE A 148 7.33 -8.72 7.86
N VAL A 149 6.49 -9.07 8.83
CA VAL A 149 6.90 -9.68 10.06
C VAL A 149 6.56 -11.16 9.97
N LEU A 150 7.58 -11.98 10.13
CA LEU A 150 7.48 -13.44 10.13
C LEU A 150 6.67 -13.93 11.34
N ASN A 151 6.01 -15.07 11.17
CA ASN A 151 5.45 -15.83 12.28
C ASN A 151 6.59 -16.31 13.20
N GLN A 152 6.52 -15.96 14.49
CA GLN A 152 7.36 -16.60 15.51
C GLN A 152 6.77 -18.00 15.75
N ARG A 153 7.46 -19.04 15.26
CA ARG A 153 7.13 -20.44 15.55
C ARG A 153 7.68 -20.86 16.91
#